data_AF-A0A9E3SKH5-F1
#
_entry.id   AF-A0A9E3SKH5-F1
#
_cell.length_a   1.000
_cell.length_b   1.000
_cell.length_c   1.000
_cell.angle_alpha   90.00
_cell.angle_beta   90.00
_cell.angle_gamma   90.00
#
_symmetry.space_group_name_H-M   'P 1'
#
loop_
_entity.id
_entity.type
_entity.pdbx_description
1 polymer ?
#
loop_
_entity_poly.entity_id
_entity_poly.type
_entity_poly.pdbx_seq_one_letter_code
_entity_poly.pdbx_strand_id
1 'polypeptide(L)'
;MIFEKDHLYHIYNQGNNRQPIFFERDNYLFFLEKVKNHILPYADILAWCFMPNHFHLMVCVNEEELPVRQDDNQDTTNIATLHSHALTPPSKTRSFQQSIGLMLASYTRAINNRNNRSGSLFRQKTKSICLSCGKNNARAWFDSQGITVINIQHSELQYPNICFNYINFNPVKD
;
A
#
# COMPACT_ATOMS: atom_id res chain seq x y z
N MET A 1 -9.55 -2.06 5.96
CA MET A 1 -9.37 -2.51 4.57
C MET A 1 -9.13 -3.98 4.69
N ILE A 2 -9.99 -4.82 4.13
CA ILE A 2 -9.78 -6.27 4.15
C ILE A 2 -9.17 -6.63 2.79
N PHE A 3 -8.05 -7.33 2.82
CA PHE A 3 -7.36 -7.81 1.64
C PHE A 3 -7.47 -9.32 1.60
N GLU A 4 -7.69 -9.86 0.42
CA GLU A 4 -7.79 -11.29 0.16
C GLU A 4 -6.66 -11.70 -0.78
N LYS A 5 -6.03 -12.84 -0.49
CA LYS A 5 -4.99 -13.42 -1.33
C LYS A 5 -5.49 -13.69 -2.75
N ASP A 6 -4.57 -13.60 -3.71
CA ASP A 6 -4.79 -13.83 -5.14
C ASP A 6 -5.79 -12.85 -5.80
N HIS A 7 -6.02 -11.69 -5.17
CA HIS A 7 -6.91 -10.65 -5.68
C HIS A 7 -6.18 -9.34 -6.01
N LEU A 8 -6.73 -8.62 -6.99
CA LEU A 8 -6.26 -7.32 -7.42
C LEU A 8 -6.91 -6.19 -6.64
N TYR A 9 -6.10 -5.26 -6.16
CA TYR A 9 -6.56 -4.08 -5.45
C TYR A 9 -5.98 -2.79 -6.02
N HIS A 10 -6.84 -1.77 -6.11
CA HIS A 10 -6.42 -0.38 -6.29
C HIS A 10 -6.34 0.32 -4.93
N ILE A 11 -5.14 0.67 -4.50
CA ILE A 11 -4.85 1.33 -3.23
C ILE A 11 -4.43 2.76 -3.50
N TYR A 12 -5.07 3.72 -2.83
CA TYR A 12 -4.75 5.13 -3.01
C TYR A 12 -5.05 5.98 -1.77
N ASN A 13 -4.29 7.06 -1.61
CA ASN A 13 -4.57 8.10 -0.63
C ASN A 13 -4.08 9.46 -1.15
N GLN A 14 -4.64 10.53 -0.60
CA GLN A 14 -4.37 11.91 -0.96
C GLN A 14 -3.91 12.69 0.27
N GLY A 15 -3.13 13.75 0.05
CA GLY A 15 -2.79 14.72 1.05
C GLY A 15 -4.03 15.30 1.72
N ASN A 16 -3.93 15.53 3.02
CA ASN A 16 -4.99 16.20 3.76
C ASN A 16 -5.24 17.59 3.14
N ASN A 17 -6.50 17.99 3.00
CA ASN A 17 -6.87 19.21 2.28
C ASN A 17 -6.32 19.33 0.84
N ARG A 18 -6.02 18.19 0.17
CA ARG A 18 -5.39 18.13 -1.16
C ARG A 18 -4.00 18.78 -1.23
N GLN A 19 -3.37 19.02 -0.08
CA GLN A 19 -2.03 19.58 0.00
C GLN A 19 -0.98 18.62 -0.61
N PRO A 20 0.17 19.12 -1.07
CA PRO A 20 1.28 18.28 -1.49
C PRO A 20 1.71 17.29 -0.39
N ILE A 21 2.05 16.07 -0.81
CA ILE A 21 2.66 15.02 -0.02
C ILE A 21 4.10 14.74 -0.47
N PHE A 22 4.45 15.14 -1.69
CA PHE A 22 5.81 15.16 -2.22
C PHE A 22 6.17 16.62 -2.52
N PHE A 23 7.17 17.14 -1.82
CA PHE A 23 7.60 18.54 -1.94
C PHE A 23 8.84 18.67 -2.82
N GLU A 24 9.65 17.62 -2.89
CA GLU A 24 10.86 17.55 -3.71
C GLU A 24 11.11 16.13 -4.21
N ARG A 25 12.04 15.97 -5.16
CA ARG A 25 12.38 14.68 -5.77
C ARG A 25 12.71 13.58 -4.75
N ASP A 26 13.46 13.92 -3.70
CA ASP A 26 13.85 12.96 -2.66
C ASP A 26 12.64 12.35 -1.94
N ASN A 27 11.55 13.11 -1.81
CA ASN A 27 10.34 12.61 -1.16
C ASN A 27 9.72 11.47 -1.97
N TYR A 28 9.74 11.55 -3.31
CA TYR A 28 9.29 10.48 -4.19
C TYR A 28 10.16 9.23 -4.07
N LEU A 29 11.48 9.40 -4.06
CA LEU A 29 12.43 8.29 -3.94
C LEU A 29 12.29 7.59 -2.58
N PHE A 30 12.16 8.37 -1.52
CA PHE A 30 11.94 7.85 -0.16
C PHE A 30 10.60 7.12 -0.04
N PHE A 31 9.53 7.65 -0.64
CA PHE A 31 8.24 6.96 -0.66
C PHE A 31 8.30 5.65 -1.44
N LEU A 32 9.02 5.62 -2.58
CA LEU A 32 9.24 4.39 -3.34
C LEU A 32 9.99 3.33 -2.52
N GLU A 33 11.00 3.73 -1.75
CA GLU A 33 11.69 2.84 -0.82
C GLU A 33 10.74 2.28 0.25
N LYS A 34 9.90 3.12 0.83
CA LYS A 34 8.86 2.68 1.77
C LYS A 34 7.87 1.70 1.13
N VAL A 35 7.45 1.96 -0.12
CA VAL A 35 6.61 1.03 -0.89
C VAL A 35 7.31 -0.32 -1.05
N LYS A 36 8.60 -0.34 -1.42
CA LYS A 36 9.36 -1.60 -1.53
C LYS A 36 9.40 -2.37 -0.22
N ASN A 37 9.62 -1.69 0.90
CA ASN A 37 9.79 -2.35 2.20
C ASN A 37 8.47 -2.81 2.82
N HIS A 38 7.35 -2.13 2.52
CA HIS A 38 6.06 -2.39 3.17
C HIS A 38 5.02 -3.06 2.29
N ILE A 39 5.14 -2.97 0.96
CA ILE A 39 4.17 -3.52 0.00
C ILE A 39 4.68 -4.80 -0.64
N LEU A 40 5.90 -4.80 -1.21
CA LEU A 40 6.43 -5.96 -1.93
C LEU A 40 6.48 -7.28 -1.13
N PRO A 41 6.67 -7.28 0.21
CA PRO A 41 6.59 -8.53 0.95
C PRO A 41 5.20 -9.20 0.89
N TYR A 42 4.14 -8.40 0.73
CA TYR A 42 2.75 -8.85 0.78
C TYR A 42 2.11 -8.95 -0.61
N ALA A 43 2.58 -8.18 -1.58
CA ALA A 43 1.87 -8.01 -2.85
C ALA A 43 2.81 -7.60 -3.99
N ASP A 44 2.55 -8.13 -5.19
CA ASP A 44 3.20 -7.66 -6.41
C ASP A 44 2.58 -6.34 -6.87
N ILE A 45 3.42 -5.41 -7.33
CA ILE A 45 2.99 -4.11 -7.84
C ILE A 45 2.91 -4.19 -9.35
N LEU A 46 1.70 -4.05 -9.90
CA LEU A 46 1.45 -4.09 -11.34
C LEU A 46 1.55 -2.71 -11.98
N ALA A 47 1.16 -1.65 -11.25
CA ALA A 47 1.27 -0.27 -11.69
C ALA A 47 1.29 0.69 -10.50
N TRP A 48 1.89 1.87 -10.67
CA TRP A 48 1.89 2.94 -9.67
C TRP A 48 1.96 4.33 -10.30
N CYS A 49 1.41 5.33 -9.61
CA CYS A 49 1.54 6.76 -9.97
C CYS A 49 1.67 7.60 -8.71
N PHE A 50 2.68 8.46 -8.66
CA PHE A 50 2.92 9.40 -7.58
C PHE A 50 2.74 10.82 -8.11
N MET A 51 1.64 11.46 -7.75
CA MET A 51 1.37 12.87 -8.04
C MET A 51 1.68 13.72 -6.82
N PRO A 52 2.00 15.02 -7.00
CA PRO A 52 2.44 15.88 -5.90
C PRO A 52 1.59 15.80 -4.63
N ASN A 53 0.26 15.63 -4.75
CA ASN A 53 -0.66 15.55 -3.62
C ASN A 53 -1.34 14.18 -3.40
N HIS A 54 -1.04 13.13 -4.17
CA HIS A 54 -1.63 11.79 -3.96
C HIS A 54 -0.86 10.67 -4.65
N PHE A 55 -1.13 9.43 -4.26
CA PHE A 55 -0.56 8.25 -4.88
C PHE A 55 -1.62 7.22 -5.24
N HIS A 56 -1.31 6.40 -6.24
CA HIS A 56 -2.07 5.21 -6.62
C HIS A 56 -1.14 4.01 -6.78
N LEU A 57 -1.58 2.86 -6.30
CA LEU A 57 -0.93 1.56 -6.47
C LEU A 57 -1.98 0.56 -6.97
N MET A 58 -1.62 -0.22 -7.99
CA MET A 58 -2.35 -1.42 -8.39
C MET A 58 -1.53 -2.63 -7.97
N VAL A 59 -2.08 -3.47 -7.09
CA VAL A 59 -1.36 -4.58 -6.48
C VAL A 59 -2.11 -5.90 -6.60
N CYS A 60 -1.37 -6.99 -6.73
CA CYS A 60 -1.87 -8.37 -6.60
C CYS A 60 -1.43 -8.90 -5.23
N VAL A 61 -2.37 -9.22 -4.36
CA VAL A 61 -2.06 -9.64 -2.98
C VAL A 61 -1.59 -11.09 -3.00
N ASN A 62 -0.39 -11.34 -2.48
CA ASN A 62 0.21 -12.67 -2.38
C ASN A 62 0.06 -13.24 -0.96
N GLU A 63 0.16 -12.38 0.05
CA GLU A 63 0.00 -12.75 1.46
C GLU A 63 -0.78 -11.66 2.21
N GLU A 64 -1.70 -12.06 3.08
CA GLU A 64 -2.52 -11.15 3.88
C GLU A 64 -1.82 -10.77 5.19
N GLU A 65 -0.99 -11.67 5.72
CA GLU A 65 -0.22 -11.51 6.95
C GLU A 65 1.18 -12.13 6.81
N LEU A 66 2.16 -11.51 7.48
CA LEU A 66 3.53 -12.01 7.54
C LEU A 66 4.04 -11.98 8.98
N PRO A 67 4.99 -12.87 9.35
CA PRO A 67 5.62 -12.82 10.67
C PRO A 67 6.45 -11.54 10.83
N VAL A 68 6.35 -10.92 11.99
CA VAL A 68 7.17 -9.76 12.37
C VAL A 68 8.55 -10.25 12.80
N ARG A 69 9.59 -9.80 12.11
CA ARG A 69 10.97 -10.02 12.53
C ARG A 69 11.24 -9.15 13.77
N GLN A 70 11.82 -9.74 14.82
CA GLN A 70 12.03 -9.07 16.11
C GLN A 70 12.93 -7.82 16.02
N ASP A 71 13.72 -7.69 14.96
CA ASP A 71 14.66 -6.59 14.74
C ASP A 71 14.02 -5.32 14.15
N ASP A 72 12.74 -5.34 13.75
CA ASP A 72 12.01 -4.19 13.18
C ASP A 72 11.65 -3.10 14.23
N ASN A 73 11.96 -3.31 15.52
CA ASN A 73 11.72 -2.36 16.59
C ASN A 73 12.77 -1.24 16.61
N GLN A 74 12.88 -0.48 15.51
CA GLN A 74 13.41 0.89 15.58
C GLN A 74 12.21 1.85 15.70
N ASP A 75 12.16 2.57 16.81
CA ASP A 75 11.11 3.50 17.27
C ASP A 75 9.87 2.88 17.96
N THR A 76 10.00 2.52 19.25
CA THR A 76 9.28 3.25 20.33
C THR A 76 9.66 2.74 21.73
N THR A 77 10.21 3.64 22.54
CA THR A 77 10.07 3.73 24.01
C THR A 77 10.19 2.45 24.85
N ASN A 78 11.35 2.31 25.51
CA ASN A 78 11.56 1.53 26.72
C ASN A 78 10.48 1.83 27.77
N ILE A 79 9.49 0.95 27.93
CA ILE A 79 8.93 0.62 29.24
C ILE A 79 8.95 -0.91 29.31
N ALA A 80 10.06 -1.43 29.84
CA ALA A 80 10.17 -2.82 30.22
C ALA A 80 9.28 -3.05 31.45
N THR A 81 8.08 -3.58 31.25
CA THR A 81 7.33 -4.22 32.33
C THR A 81 7.70 -5.70 32.31
N LEU A 82 8.60 -6.07 33.21
CA LEU A 82 8.87 -7.46 33.57
C LEU A 82 7.58 -8.08 34.13
N HIS A 83 7.04 -9.12 33.49
CA HIS A 83 6.35 -10.23 34.17
C HIS A 83 6.14 -11.43 33.21
N SER A 84 6.99 -12.46 33.43
CA SER A 84 6.70 -13.89 33.63
C SER A 84 5.75 -14.70 32.71
N HIS A 85 6.29 -15.88 32.36
CA HIS A 85 5.67 -17.18 32.01
C HIS A 85 5.55 -17.53 30.52
N ALA A 86 6.44 -18.44 30.13
CA ALA A 86 6.54 -19.06 28.82
C ALA A 86 5.35 -19.98 28.53
N LEU A 87 4.49 -19.51 27.65
CA LEU A 87 3.99 -20.28 26.52
C LEU A 87 4.72 -19.67 25.32
N THR A 88 5.24 -20.47 24.38
CA THR A 88 5.84 -19.94 23.14
C THR A 88 4.94 -18.83 22.59
N PRO A 89 5.39 -17.55 22.57
CA PRO A 89 4.51 -16.47 22.18
C PRO A 89 4.05 -16.74 20.75
N PRO A 90 2.75 -16.58 20.43
CA PRO A 90 2.30 -16.66 19.05
C PRO A 90 3.21 -15.72 18.25
N SER A 91 3.86 -16.24 17.20
CA SER A 91 4.74 -15.44 16.36
C SER A 91 3.97 -14.20 15.94
N LYS A 92 4.36 -13.02 16.43
CA LYS A 92 3.62 -11.79 16.18
C LYS A 92 3.51 -11.61 14.66
N THR A 93 2.31 -11.65 14.11
CA THR A 93 2.09 -11.38 12.68
C THR A 93 1.76 -9.91 12.47
N ARG A 94 1.95 -9.43 11.25
CA ARG A 94 1.57 -8.11 10.79
C ARG A 94 0.76 -8.29 9.51
N SER A 95 -0.45 -7.74 9.50
CA SER A 95 -1.30 -7.77 8.31
C SER A 95 -0.84 -6.76 7.26
N PHE A 96 -1.21 -7.01 6.01
CA PHE A 96 -0.89 -6.11 4.91
C PHE A 96 -1.46 -4.70 5.14
N GLN A 97 -2.69 -4.62 5.66
CA GLN A 97 -3.28 -3.33 6.08
C GLN A 97 -2.42 -2.60 7.11
N GLN A 98 -1.91 -3.31 8.11
CA GLN A 98 -1.04 -2.72 9.14
C GLN A 98 0.28 -2.26 8.54
N SER A 99 0.87 -3.03 7.62
CA SER A 99 2.10 -2.65 6.91
C SER A 99 1.91 -1.37 6.10
N ILE A 100 0.81 -1.22 5.36
CA ILE A 100 0.46 0.03 4.65
C ILE A 100 0.31 1.20 5.64
N GLY A 101 -0.32 0.97 6.80
CA GLY A 101 -0.45 1.99 7.84
C GLY A 101 0.90 2.48 8.36
N LEU A 102 1.82 1.55 8.66
CA LEU A 102 3.19 1.86 9.09
C LEU A 102 3.99 2.59 8.01
N MET A 103 3.83 2.19 6.75
CA MET A 103 4.44 2.87 5.60
C MET A 103 4.06 4.35 5.58
N LEU A 104 2.76 4.67 5.61
CA LEU A 104 2.25 6.04 5.55
C LEU A 104 2.60 6.86 6.79
N ALA A 105 2.55 6.23 7.97
CA ALA A 105 2.91 6.88 9.22
C ALA A 105 4.40 7.23 9.29
N SER A 106 5.28 6.29 8.92
CA SER A 106 6.73 6.52 8.92
C SER A 106 7.14 7.58 7.89
N TYR A 107 6.52 7.57 6.70
CA TYR A 107 6.71 8.61 5.70
C TYR A 107 6.24 9.98 6.22
N THR A 108 5.05 10.05 6.80
CA THR A 108 4.50 11.28 7.40
C THR A 108 5.44 11.86 8.46
N ARG A 109 5.98 11.01 9.34
CA ARG A 109 6.94 11.43 10.38
C ARG A 109 8.20 12.04 9.77
N ALA A 110 8.80 11.38 8.78
CA ALA A 110 10.01 11.88 8.14
C ALA A 110 9.80 13.23 7.44
N ILE A 111 8.69 13.39 6.72
CA ILE A 111 8.33 14.64 6.04
C ILE A 111 8.06 15.76 7.05
N ASN A 112 7.32 15.47 8.12
CA ASN A 112 7.07 16.43 9.19
C ASN A 112 8.38 16.88 9.85
N ASN A 113 9.30 15.96 10.14
CA ASN A 113 10.61 16.28 10.72
C ASN A 113 11.45 17.15 9.78
N ARG A 114 11.56 16.76 8.49
CA ARG A 114 12.35 17.51 7.48
C ARG A 114 11.83 18.93 7.27
N ASN A 115 10.52 19.11 7.31
CA ASN A 115 9.86 20.39 6.99
C ASN A 115 9.40 21.17 8.23
N ASN A 116 9.85 20.79 9.44
CA ASN A 116 9.44 21.39 10.71
C ASN A 116 7.91 21.57 10.84
N ARG A 117 7.18 20.52 10.44
CA ARG A 117 5.72 20.49 10.34
C ARG A 117 5.13 19.50 11.34
N SER A 118 3.83 19.60 11.60
CA SER A 118 3.11 18.66 12.45
C SER A 118 1.75 18.27 11.86
N GLY A 119 1.11 17.26 12.46
CA GLY A 119 -0.20 16.77 12.05
C GLY A 119 -0.17 15.77 10.89
N SER A 120 -1.37 15.43 10.40
CA SER A 120 -1.54 14.42 9.36
C SER A 120 -1.10 14.93 7.98
N LEU A 121 -0.30 14.14 7.27
CA LEU A 121 0.05 14.41 5.87
C LEU A 121 -1.03 13.90 4.93
N PHE A 122 -1.49 12.67 5.12
CA PHE A 122 -2.54 12.02 4.33
C PHE A 122 -3.94 12.19 4.95
N ARG A 123 -4.99 11.87 4.19
CA ARG A 123 -6.33 11.70 4.73
C ARG A 123 -6.38 10.46 5.64
N GLN A 124 -7.21 10.51 6.68
CA GLN A 124 -7.29 9.46 7.72
C GLN A 124 -7.59 8.06 7.16
N LYS A 125 -8.40 7.96 6.10
CA LYS A 125 -8.78 6.70 5.49
C LYS A 125 -8.06 6.51 4.15
N THR A 126 -7.14 5.55 4.10
CA THR A 126 -6.65 4.99 2.83
C THR A 126 -7.78 4.23 2.16
N LYS A 127 -7.94 4.40 0.86
CA LYS A 127 -8.96 3.73 0.07
C LYS A 127 -8.35 2.51 -0.62
N SER A 128 -9.11 1.43 -0.66
CA SER A 128 -8.79 0.19 -1.35
C SER A 128 -10.04 -0.31 -2.08
N ILE A 129 -9.96 -0.53 -3.39
CA ILE A 129 -11.04 -1.12 -4.18
C ILE A 129 -10.56 -2.47 -4.67
N CYS A 130 -11.28 -3.55 -4.37
CA CYS A 130 -10.99 -4.84 -4.97
C CYS A 130 -11.52 -4.88 -6.41
N LEU A 131 -10.64 -5.21 -7.35
CA LEU A 131 -10.93 -5.22 -8.78
C LEU A 131 -11.35 -6.62 -9.26
N SER A 132 -11.08 -7.68 -8.48
CA SER A 132 -11.31 -9.06 -8.87
C SER A 132 -12.14 -9.91 -7.87
N CYS A 133 -12.62 -9.35 -6.74
CA CYS A 133 -13.33 -10.08 -5.66
C CYS A 133 -14.79 -10.47 -6.01
N GLY A 134 -15.03 -10.84 -7.26
CA GLY A 134 -16.35 -11.15 -7.79
C GLY A 134 -16.95 -12.48 -7.29
N LYS A 135 -18.27 -12.69 -7.49
CA LYS A 135 -19.06 -13.82 -6.94
C LYS A 135 -18.64 -15.25 -7.33
N ASN A 136 -17.75 -15.42 -8.29
CA ASN A 136 -17.27 -16.74 -8.70
C ASN A 136 -15.78 -16.81 -8.36
N ASN A 137 -15.38 -17.83 -7.58
CA ASN A 137 -14.01 -18.15 -7.10
C ASN A 137 -12.97 -18.37 -8.23
N ALA A 138 -13.03 -17.61 -9.31
CA ALA A 138 -12.09 -17.65 -10.40
C ALA A 138 -10.90 -16.76 -10.06
N ARG A 139 -9.70 -17.21 -10.45
CA ARG A 139 -8.43 -16.47 -10.26
C ARG A 139 -8.56 -15.03 -10.78
N ALA A 140 -7.84 -14.09 -10.18
CA ALA A 140 -7.86 -12.69 -10.59
C ALA A 140 -7.37 -12.45 -12.04
N TRP A 141 -6.60 -13.39 -12.58
CA TRP A 141 -6.21 -13.42 -13.98
C TRP A 141 -5.97 -14.86 -14.43
N PHE A 142 -6.02 -15.09 -15.74
CA PHE A 142 -5.76 -16.39 -16.37
C PHE A 142 -5.12 -16.19 -17.74
N ASP A 143 -4.33 -17.15 -18.19
CA ASP A 143 -3.78 -17.14 -19.54
C ASP A 143 -4.75 -17.83 -20.51
N SER A 144 -5.06 -17.16 -21.60
CA SER A 144 -5.84 -17.70 -22.71
C SER A 144 -5.14 -17.37 -24.02
N GLN A 145 -4.78 -18.40 -24.79
CA GLN A 145 -4.13 -18.25 -26.10
C GLN A 145 -2.85 -17.38 -26.06
N GLY A 146 -2.09 -17.44 -24.97
CA GLY A 146 -0.87 -16.64 -24.78
C GLY A 146 -1.11 -15.19 -24.37
N ILE A 147 -2.35 -14.82 -24.07
CA ILE A 147 -2.72 -13.50 -23.54
C ILE A 147 -3.14 -13.68 -22.08
N THR A 148 -2.51 -12.92 -21.18
CA THR A 148 -2.95 -12.81 -19.80
C THR A 148 -4.22 -11.96 -19.74
N VAL A 149 -5.34 -12.57 -19.35
CA VAL A 149 -6.64 -11.93 -19.21
C VAL A 149 -6.90 -11.67 -17.74
N ILE A 150 -7.17 -10.42 -17.38
CA ILE A 150 -7.59 -10.06 -16.03
C ILE A 150 -9.08 -10.35 -15.89
N ASN A 151 -9.44 -11.14 -14.88
CA ASN A 151 -10.81 -11.53 -14.59
C ASN A 151 -11.54 -10.41 -13.84
N ILE A 152 -12.15 -9.51 -14.62
CA ILE A 152 -12.90 -8.35 -14.12
C ILE A 152 -14.40 -8.61 -14.34
N GLN A 153 -15.19 -8.69 -13.26
CA GLN A 153 -16.63 -8.97 -13.38
C GLN A 153 -17.46 -7.84 -13.98
N HIS A 154 -16.92 -6.63 -14.05
CA HIS A 154 -17.60 -5.47 -14.63
C HIS A 154 -16.75 -4.93 -15.79
N SER A 155 -16.97 -5.41 -17.01
CA SER A 155 -16.30 -4.91 -18.23
C SER A 155 -16.57 -3.42 -18.50
N GLU A 156 -17.69 -2.89 -17.98
CA GLU A 156 -18.04 -1.46 -17.95
C GLU A 156 -17.05 -0.63 -17.12
N LEU A 157 -16.49 -1.26 -16.08
CA LEU A 157 -15.45 -0.73 -15.21
C LEU A 157 -14.13 -1.32 -15.67
N GLN A 158 -13.67 -0.90 -16.85
CA GLN A 158 -12.28 -1.06 -17.28
C GLN A 158 -11.29 -0.39 -16.30
N TYR A 159 -11.56 -0.31 -15.00
CA TYR A 159 -10.82 0.34 -13.94
C TYR A 159 -9.33 -0.05 -13.91
N PRO A 160 -8.92 -1.30 -14.16
CA PRO A 160 -7.50 -1.61 -14.37
C PRO A 160 -6.92 -0.84 -15.57
N ASN A 161 -7.60 -0.84 -16.72
CA ASN A 161 -7.19 -0.05 -17.89
C ASN A 161 -7.37 1.45 -17.69
N ILE A 162 -8.41 1.93 -17.01
CA ILE A 162 -8.67 3.34 -16.72
C ILE A 162 -7.66 3.83 -15.70
N CYS A 163 -7.31 3.05 -14.69
CA CYS A 163 -6.23 3.36 -13.74
C CYS A 163 -4.89 3.27 -14.43
N PHE A 164 -4.60 2.24 -15.24
CA PHE A 164 -3.39 2.17 -16.05
C PHE A 164 -3.27 3.38 -16.97
N ASN A 165 -4.34 3.71 -17.70
CA ASN A 165 -4.45 4.87 -18.57
C ASN A 165 -4.37 6.17 -17.76
N TYR A 166 -4.95 6.27 -16.58
CA TYR A 166 -4.87 7.45 -15.73
C TYR A 166 -3.46 7.64 -15.15
N ILE A 167 -2.81 6.55 -14.76
CA ILE A 167 -1.41 6.51 -14.32
C ILE A 167 -0.49 6.93 -15.48
N ASN A 168 -0.74 6.44 -16.69
CA ASN A 168 0.11 6.65 -17.86
C ASN A 168 -0.19 7.95 -18.63
N PHE A 169 -1.43 8.42 -18.64
CA PHE A 169 -1.89 9.62 -19.36
C PHE A 169 -2.13 10.83 -18.46
N ASN A 170 -1.80 10.74 -17.17
CA ASN A 170 -1.69 11.91 -16.30
C ASN A 170 -0.22 12.18 -15.97
N PRO A 171 0.64 12.48 -16.98
CA PRO A 171 1.99 12.92 -16.70
C PRO A 171 1.90 14.19 -15.85
N VAL A 172 2.75 14.27 -14.84
CA VAL A 172 2.96 15.51 -14.08
C VAL A 172 3.21 16.59 -15.13
N LYS A 173 2.34 17.59 -15.23
CA LYS A 173 2.59 18.73 -16.13
C LYS A 173 3.90 19.35 -15.64
N ASP A 174 4.89 19.39 -16.54
CA ASP A 174 6.20 20.04 -16.31
C ASP A 174 6.03 21.49 -15.82
#